data_AF-A0A820RU70-F1
#
_entry.id   AF-A0A820RU70-F1
#
_cell.length_a   1.000
_cell.length_b   1.000
_cell.length_c   1.000
_cell.angle_alpha   90.00
_cell.angle_beta   90.00
_cell.angle_gamma   90.00
#
_symmetry.space_group_name_H-M   'P 1'
#
loop_
_entity.id
_entity.type
_entity.pdbx_description
1 polymer ?
#
loop_
_entity_poly.entity_id
_entity_poly.type
_entity_poly.pdbx_seq_one_letter_code
_entity_poly.pdbx_strand_id
1 'polypeptide(L)'
;TTVVRPGFVYGGQGGFVANLFYSEPLVIQGRRDMRWSWVHVDDLGEGYVAIARAPRVVVDKQLYNLAAPNDNPTYEELRTAMAKAQGRKETIEYKEADKDVPTRWNTDS
;
A
#
# COMPACT_ATOMS: atom_id res chain seq x y z
N THR A 1 -25.39 0.07 -6.32
CA THR A 1 -24.32 -0.20 -5.33
C THR A 1 -23.06 0.49 -5.75
N THR A 2 -22.42 1.24 -4.85
CA THR A 2 -21.11 1.88 -5.11
C THR A 2 -20.03 1.13 -4.35
N VAL A 3 -18.90 0.86 -4.99
CA VAL A 3 -17.79 0.10 -4.40
C VAL A 3 -16.53 0.96 -4.39
N VAL A 4 -15.83 0.99 -3.25
CA VAL A 4 -14.52 1.62 -3.12
C VAL A 4 -13.49 0.53 -2.84
N ARG A 5 -12.43 0.49 -3.64
CA ARG A 5 -11.28 -0.39 -3.49
C ARG A 5 -10.05 0.46 -3.22
N PRO A 6 -9.65 0.63 -1.95
CA PRO A 6 -8.44 1.35 -1.65
C PRO A 6 -7.20 0.55 -2.09
N GLY A 7 -6.13 1.26 -2.44
CA GLY A 7 -4.79 0.70 -2.44
C GLY A 7 -4.33 0.35 -1.02
N PHE A 8 -3.05 0.03 -0.88
CA PHE A 8 -2.43 -0.20 0.42
C PHE A 8 -2.43 1.09 1.24
N VAL A 9 -3.25 1.11 2.29
CA VAL A 9 -3.51 2.32 3.08
C VAL A 9 -2.37 2.54 4.07
N TYR A 10 -1.82 3.76 4.09
CA TYR A 10 -0.77 4.17 5.03
C TYR A 10 -1.07 5.54 5.65
N GLY A 11 -0.34 5.90 6.70
CA GLY A 11 -0.53 7.18 7.42
C GLY A 11 -0.98 7.00 8.87
N GLY A 12 -1.03 8.11 9.61
CA GLY A 12 -1.36 8.11 11.04
C GLY A 12 -0.30 7.47 11.93
N GLN A 13 -0.69 7.12 13.16
CA GLN A 13 0.18 6.47 14.15
C GLN A 13 -0.26 5.01 14.38
N GLY A 14 0.70 4.07 14.40
CA GLY A 14 0.49 2.73 14.97
C GLY A 14 -0.09 1.62 14.07
N GLY A 15 0.07 1.68 12.75
CA GLY A 15 -0.42 0.63 11.84
C GLY A 15 0.60 -0.50 11.54
N PHE A 16 0.13 -1.63 11.00
CA PHE A 16 1.01 -2.68 10.43
C PHE A 16 2.03 -2.10 9.43
N VAL A 17 1.61 -1.10 8.66
CA VAL A 17 2.47 -0.39 7.71
C VAL A 17 3.61 0.34 8.41
N ALA A 18 3.43 0.79 9.65
CA ALA A 18 4.53 1.36 10.43
C ALA A 18 5.65 0.33 10.63
N ASN A 19 5.34 -0.95 10.88
CA ASN A 19 6.35 -1.99 10.99
C ASN A 19 7.11 -2.24 9.67
N LEU A 20 6.43 -2.08 8.52
CA LEU A 20 7.09 -2.08 7.22
C LEU A 20 8.04 -0.87 7.04
N PHE A 21 7.83 0.21 7.79
CA PHE A 21 8.68 1.41 7.73
C PHE A 21 9.76 1.48 8.81
N TYR A 22 9.59 0.81 9.95
CA TYR A 22 10.49 0.93 11.11
C TYR A 22 11.33 -0.33 11.39
N SER A 23 11.12 -1.43 10.67
CA SER A 23 11.92 -2.66 10.82
C SER A 23 13.41 -2.45 10.49
N GLU A 24 14.28 -2.92 11.40
CA GLU A 24 15.73 -3.00 11.19
C GLU A 24 16.19 -4.47 11.29
N PRO A 25 17.02 -4.97 10.35
CA PRO A 25 17.48 -4.32 9.12
C PRO A 25 16.35 -4.14 8.08
N LEU A 26 16.56 -3.27 7.09
CA LEU A 26 15.65 -3.07 5.95
C LEU A 26 15.68 -4.31 5.05
N VAL A 27 14.83 -5.30 5.36
CA VAL A 27 14.69 -6.51 4.54
C VAL A 27 13.62 -6.31 3.47
N ILE A 28 13.99 -6.45 2.20
CA ILE A 28 13.06 -6.58 1.08
C ILE A 28 12.81 -8.07 0.86
N GLN A 29 11.58 -8.51 1.13
CA GLN A 29 11.11 -9.87 0.82
C GLN A 29 10.48 -9.89 -0.57
N GLY A 30 10.94 -10.82 -1.42
CA GLY A 30 10.40 -11.01 -2.76
C GLY A 30 11.12 -10.20 -3.84
N ARG A 31 10.38 -9.75 -4.86
CA ARG A 31 10.97 -9.12 -6.05
C ARG A 31 11.22 -7.63 -5.84
N ARG A 32 12.37 -7.13 -6.31
CA ARG A 32 12.78 -5.71 -6.21
C ARG A 32 11.86 -4.77 -6.99
N ASP A 33 11.38 -5.24 -8.14
CA ASP A 33 10.48 -4.50 -9.03
C ASP A 33 9.01 -4.58 -8.60
N MET A 34 8.71 -5.18 -7.44
CA MET A 34 7.35 -5.24 -6.91
C MET A 34 6.84 -3.81 -6.64
N ARG A 35 5.65 -3.52 -7.17
CA ARG A 35 4.94 -2.26 -6.98
C ARG A 35 3.62 -2.53 -6.28
N TRP A 36 3.29 -1.71 -5.30
CA TRP A 36 1.96 -1.67 -4.70
C TRP A 36 1.31 -0.33 -5.03
N SER A 37 -0.01 -0.33 -5.19
CA SER A 37 -0.77 0.91 -5.18
C SER A 37 -0.88 1.37 -3.73
N TRP A 38 -0.56 2.63 -3.45
CA TRP A 38 -0.61 3.21 -2.11
C TRP A 38 -1.70 4.27 -2.02
N VAL A 39 -2.20 4.53 -0.82
CA VAL A 39 -3.09 5.68 -0.56
C VAL A 39 -2.88 6.15 0.88
N HIS A 40 -2.69 7.45 1.08
CA HIS A 40 -2.65 8.00 2.43
C HIS A 40 -4.05 7.94 3.06
N VAL A 41 -4.14 7.73 4.37
CA VAL A 41 -5.43 7.60 5.08
C VAL A 41 -6.28 8.87 4.96
N ASP A 42 -5.66 10.03 4.94
CA ASP A 42 -6.36 11.31 4.77
C ASP A 42 -6.95 11.43 3.36
N ASP A 43 -6.17 11.12 2.31
CA ASP A 43 -6.64 11.13 0.91
C ASP A 43 -7.78 10.12 0.69
N LEU A 44 -7.68 8.95 1.33
CA LEU A 44 -8.74 7.95 1.30
C LEU A 44 -10.01 8.48 1.98
N GLY A 45 -9.86 9.15 3.13
CA GLY A 45 -10.96 9.81 3.84
C GLY A 45 -11.65 10.86 2.99
N GLU A 46 -10.88 11.73 2.33
CA GLU A 46 -11.39 12.72 1.38
C GLU A 46 -12.14 12.06 0.22
N GLY A 47 -11.60 10.98 -0.34
CA GLY A 47 -12.26 10.21 -1.41
C GLY A 47 -13.61 9.62 -0.97
N TYR A 48 -13.69 9.06 0.23
CA TYR A 48 -14.97 8.59 0.79
C TYR A 48 -15.97 9.73 0.96
N VAL A 49 -15.54 10.88 1.50
CA VAL A 49 -16.40 12.05 1.69
C VAL A 49 -16.91 12.58 0.35
N ALA A 50 -16.04 12.66 -0.66
CA ALA A 50 -16.41 13.10 -2.00
C ALA A 50 -17.47 12.18 -2.63
N ILE A 51 -17.27 10.86 -2.55
CA ILE A 51 -18.23 9.87 -3.07
C ILE A 51 -19.56 9.96 -2.31
N ALA A 52 -19.53 10.12 -0.98
CA ALA A 52 -20.73 10.20 -0.15
C ALA A 52 -21.55 11.47 -0.43
N ARG A 53 -20.90 12.58 -0.80
CA ARG A 53 -21.55 13.86 -1.10
C ARG A 53 -22.01 13.99 -2.55
N ALA A 54 -21.51 13.15 -3.46
CA ALA A 54 -21.85 13.22 -4.87
C ALA A 54 -23.31 12.78 -5.14
N PRO A 55 -23.97 13.32 -6.19
CA PRO A 55 -25.32 12.89 -6.57
C PRO A 55 -25.37 11.39 -6.87
N ARG A 56 -26.42 10.70 -6.38
CA ARG A 56 -26.58 9.24 -6.55
C ARG A 56 -26.52 8.79 -8.00
N VAL A 57 -27.04 9.58 -8.93
CA VAL A 57 -27.00 9.30 -10.37
C VAL A 57 -25.56 9.21 -10.93
N VAL A 58 -24.60 9.86 -10.28
CA VAL A 58 -23.19 9.85 -10.69
C VAL A 58 -22.43 8.66 -10.12
N VAL A 59 -22.75 8.25 -8.88
CA VAL A 59 -21.98 7.23 -8.15
C VAL A 59 -22.61 5.84 -8.13
N ASP A 60 -23.89 5.71 -8.48
CA ASP A 60 -24.54 4.40 -8.48
C ASP A 60 -23.90 3.45 -9.50
N LYS A 61 -23.70 2.20 -9.06
CA LYS A 61 -23.04 1.12 -9.82
C LYS A 61 -21.60 1.43 -10.24
N GLN A 62 -20.99 2.46 -9.67
CA GLN A 62 -19.60 2.80 -9.92
C GLN A 62 -18.65 2.06 -8.99
N LEU A 63 -17.45 1.85 -9.51
CA LEU A 63 -16.33 1.28 -8.80
C LEU A 63 -15.17 2.27 -8.81
N TYR A 64 -14.71 2.66 -7.63
CA TYR A 64 -13.60 3.59 -7.45
C TYR A 64 -12.38 2.87 -6.90
N ASN A 65 -11.28 2.90 -7.66
CA ASN A 65 -9.97 2.50 -7.17
C ASN A 65 -9.27 3.74 -6.64
N LEU A 66 -9.14 3.85 -5.32
CA LEU A 66 -8.49 5.00 -4.69
C LEU A 66 -7.04 4.63 -4.38
N ALA A 67 -6.15 5.18 -5.19
CA ALA A 67 -4.71 5.08 -5.05
C ALA A 67 -4.09 6.42 -5.46
N ALA A 68 -2.91 6.73 -4.92
CA ALA A 68 -2.18 7.93 -5.26
C ALA A 68 -1.85 7.92 -6.77
N PRO A 69 -2.33 8.93 -7.54
CA PRO A 69 -2.20 8.92 -8.99
C PRO A 69 -0.73 9.08 -9.39
N ASN A 70 -0.26 8.19 -10.27
CA ASN A 70 1.14 8.10 -10.72
C ASN A 70 2.16 7.74 -9.63
N ASP A 71 1.70 7.34 -8.44
CA ASP A 71 2.55 6.95 -7.32
C ASP A 71 2.49 5.43 -7.14
N ASN A 72 3.31 4.75 -7.95
CA ASN A 72 3.50 3.30 -7.89
C ASN A 72 4.97 2.99 -7.62
N PRO A 73 5.55 3.44 -6.49
CA PRO A 73 6.95 3.23 -6.21
C PRO A 73 7.22 1.73 -6.15
N THR A 74 8.39 1.33 -6.64
CA THR A 74 8.93 0.02 -6.31
C THR A 74 9.10 -0.08 -4.79
N TYR A 75 9.02 -1.30 -4.28
CA TYR A 75 9.20 -1.54 -2.86
C TYR A 75 10.60 -1.09 -2.38
N GLU A 76 11.61 -1.15 -3.27
CA GLU A 76 12.94 -0.59 -3.03
C GLU A 76 12.91 0.95 -2.91
N GLU A 77 12.33 1.67 -3.88
CA GLU A 77 12.18 3.13 -3.83
C GLU A 77 11.46 3.60 -2.56
N LEU A 78 10.41 2.89 -2.16
CA LEU A 78 9.68 3.16 -0.93
C LEU A 78 10.56 2.98 0.31
N ARG A 79 11.25 1.84 0.44
CA ARG A 79 12.11 1.53 1.59
C ARG A 79 13.27 2.53 1.69
N THR A 80 13.84 2.93 0.55
CA THR A 80 14.90 3.95 0.43
C THR A 80 14.40 5.34 0.86
N ALA A 81 13.26 5.79 0.34
CA ALA A 81 12.67 7.07 0.71
C ALA A 81 12.41 7.17 2.23
N MET A 82 11.99 6.06 2.84
CA MET A 82 11.72 5.99 4.27
C MET A 82 13.00 5.99 5.12
N ALA A 83 14.03 5.23 4.73
CA ALA A 83 15.33 5.26 5.39
C ALA A 83 15.91 6.69 5.41
N LYS A 84 15.79 7.39 4.28
CA LYS A 84 16.19 8.80 4.13
C LYS A 84 15.37 9.73 5.04
N ALA A 85 14.05 9.58 5.08
CA ALA A 85 13.18 10.39 5.93
C ALA A 85 13.49 10.22 7.43
N GLN A 86 14.01 9.06 7.83
CA GLN A 86 14.40 8.74 9.21
C GLN A 86 15.87 9.10 9.54
N GLY A 87 16.64 9.62 8.57
CA GLY A 87 18.07 9.92 8.76
C GLY A 87 18.95 8.68 8.95
N ARG A 88 18.51 7.51 8.46
CA ARG A 88 19.22 6.23 8.61
C ARG A 88 20.06 5.91 7.38
N LYS A 89 21.16 5.17 7.57
CA LYS A 89 21.95 4.62 6.44
C LYS A 89 21.21 3.44 5.82
N GLU A 90 21.15 3.42 4.50
CA GLU A 90 20.59 2.30 3.73
C GLU A 90 21.44 1.05 3.95
N THR A 91 20.86 0.02 4.56
CA THR A 91 21.38 -1.35 4.47
C THR A 91 20.22 -2.21 4.03
N ILE A 92 20.08 -2.36 2.71
CA ILE A 92 19.00 -3.12 2.10
C ILE A 92 19.46 -4.57 1.95
N GLU A 93 18.86 -5.45 2.74
CA GLU A 93 19.02 -6.89 2.57
C GLU A 93 17.89 -7.44 1.70
N TYR A 94 18.24 -8.24 0.70
CA TYR A 94 17.27 -8.89 -0.16
C TYR A 94 17.10 -10.34 0.25
N LYS A 95 15.87 -10.75 0.53
CA LYS A 95 15.52 -12.16 0.70
C LYS A 95 14.57 -12.55 -0.41
N GLU A 96 14.95 -13.59 -1.17
CA GLU A 96 14.02 -14.18 -2.13
C GLU A 96 12.73 -14.59 -1.43
N ALA A 97 11.62 -14.55 -2.16
CA ALA A 97 10.37 -15.09 -1.66
C ALA A 97 10.58 -16.56 -1.33
N ASP A 98 10.13 -16.97 -0.14
CA ASP A 98 10.10 -18.37 0.23
C ASP A 98 9.19 -19.13 -0.73
N LYS A 99 9.78 -20.11 -1.43
CA LYS A 99 9.08 -20.88 -2.47
C LYS A 99 8.03 -21.82 -1.87
N ASP A 100 8.10 -22.06 -0.57
CA ASP A 100 7.19 -22.93 0.16
C ASP A 100 5.98 -22.17 0.73
N VAL A 101 5.93 -20.83 0.59
CA VAL A 101 4.75 -20.02 0.95
C VAL A 101 3.73 -20.09 -0.19
N PRO A 102 2.51 -20.63 0.05
CA PRO A 102 1.48 -20.70 -0.97
C PRO A 102 1.10 -19.31 -1.47
N THR A 103 1.21 -19.07 -2.78
CA THR A 103 0.78 -17.81 -3.41
C THR A 103 -0.73 -17.75 -3.65
N ARG A 104 -1.44 -18.85 -3.38
CA ARG A 104 -2.89 -18.98 -3.47
C ARG A 104 -3.39 -19.59 -2.16
N TRP A 105 -4.40 -18.96 -1.56
CA TRP A 105 -5.16 -19.56 -0.47
C TRP A 105 -5.81 -20.85 -0.99
N ASN A 106 -5.62 -21.97 -0.29
CA ASN A 106 -6.33 -23.20 -0.61
C ASN A 106 -7.79 -23.00 -0.21
N THR A 107 -8.66 -22.74 -1.19
CA THR A 107 -10.08 -22.42 -0.96
C THR A 107 -10.96 -23.67 -0.81
N ASP A 108 -10.35 -24.85 -0.67
CA ASP A 108 -11.04 -26.14 -0.60
C ASP A 108 -11.37 -26.52 0.86
N SER A 109 -12.10 -25.63 1.57
CA SER A 109 -12.65 -25.89 2.91
C SER A 109 -14.16 -25.71 2.92
#